data_AF-A0A1Y4NK41-F1
#
_entry.id   AF-A0A1Y4NK41-F1
#
_cell.length_a   1.000
_cell.length_b   1.000
_cell.length_c   1.000
_cell.angle_alpha   90.00
_cell.angle_beta   90.00
_cell.angle_gamma   90.00
#
_symmetry.space_group_name_H-M   'P 1'
#
loop_
_entity.id
_entity.type
_entity.pdbx_description
1 polymer ?
#
loop_
_entity_poly.entity_id
_entity_poly.type
_entity_poly.pdbx_seq_one_letter_code
_entity_poly.pdbx_strand_id
1 'polypeptide(L)'
;MDSRKFIETFDSIYQDVYEYEWDEDLSRVTLWFSNEFNVDIQAIRIEYNGNRYSIYREFLYEDYYGENTALLIAKEELLFYDCMKKGSDTIPDIGYEDSMGCPFFCELVGFFDIPFSWNDLKMRLGLIERACRDAGTTDFESVDKDTELYTSYQELLQKLFHKMQDLSPDLCNTRLKDSVLNKDHSLDFVPAYINGRNTILTGVGTEYLPQVCGKFSADKYTCYSGIRYFIIRSDGTNGRTVIADMELINKVNALFQSCHDDDFEYFVNYSLDRTNRVVMSCGEVWAVICPIQQEKHEACYTFEKNKIKSLEREFIEIAPPGLWKRTYDFSILNAEEFEAMCRDLLFAMNFQNIQVQGKTFAPDGGVDIIAEEEYSTLIRTEKRKWIFQCRHRKGQVSRKDFSEVRDLLPQFQADCYGLFYSGYLTPNTLERIESINANNPFIVQVWDHNGLEILLARYTDVSAKYFGL
;
A
#
# COMPACT_ATOMS: atom_id res chain seq x y z
N MET A 1 -36.31 17.31 35.85
CA MET A 1 -35.82 15.97 36.24
C MET A 1 -34.36 16.15 36.64
N ASP A 2 -33.86 15.55 37.73
CA ASP A 2 -32.44 15.72 38.09
C ASP A 2 -31.51 14.96 37.13
N SER A 3 -30.21 15.30 37.12
CA SER A 3 -29.21 14.74 36.21
C SER A 3 -29.04 13.22 36.39
N ARG A 4 -29.22 12.71 37.62
CA ARG A 4 -29.10 11.27 37.92
C ARG A 4 -30.24 10.46 37.28
N LYS A 5 -31.47 10.96 37.40
CA LYS A 5 -32.63 10.35 36.77
C LYS A 5 -32.62 10.52 35.24
N PHE A 6 -32.04 11.63 34.75
CA PHE A 6 -31.78 11.81 33.32
C PHE A 6 -30.87 10.70 32.80
N ILE A 7 -29.70 10.48 33.40
CA ILE A 7 -28.74 9.50 32.91
C ILE A 7 -29.25 8.06 33.05
N GLU A 8 -29.92 7.70 34.16
CA GLU A 8 -30.57 6.38 34.30
C GLU A 8 -31.59 6.11 33.19
N THR A 9 -32.36 7.14 32.81
CA THR A 9 -33.33 7.02 31.72
C THR A 9 -32.64 6.99 30.36
N PHE A 10 -31.61 7.82 30.17
CA PHE A 10 -30.81 7.86 28.95
C PHE A 10 -30.20 6.48 28.67
N ASP A 11 -29.53 5.91 29.67
CA ASP A 11 -28.93 4.57 29.64
C ASP A 11 -29.95 3.52 29.22
N SER A 12 -31.14 3.54 29.85
CA SER A 12 -32.23 2.59 29.52
C SER A 12 -32.73 2.66 28.07
N ILE A 13 -32.56 3.81 27.41
CA ILE A 13 -33.02 4.05 26.04
C ILE A 13 -31.90 3.80 25.03
N TYR A 14 -30.65 4.13 25.40
CA TYR A 14 -29.57 4.35 24.43
C TYR A 14 -28.32 3.50 24.65
N GLN A 15 -28.18 2.77 25.76
CA GLN A 15 -27.00 1.93 26.04
C GLN A 15 -26.70 0.88 24.96
N ASP A 16 -27.76 0.37 24.30
CA ASP A 16 -27.64 -0.64 23.25
C ASP A 16 -27.45 -0.01 21.85
N VAL A 17 -27.47 1.33 21.77
CA VAL A 17 -27.43 2.09 20.52
C VAL A 17 -26.11 2.85 20.36
N TYR A 18 -25.61 3.45 21.45
CA TYR A 18 -24.41 4.29 21.43
C TYR A 18 -23.38 3.85 22.44
N GLU A 19 -22.12 3.99 22.06
CA GLU A 19 -21.03 4.14 23.03
C GLU A 19 -21.04 5.57 23.55
N TYR A 20 -21.00 5.75 24.88
CA TYR A 20 -21.11 7.08 25.48
C TYR A 20 -20.37 7.19 26.81
N GLU A 21 -19.97 8.42 27.15
CA GLU A 21 -19.42 8.81 28.45
C GLU A 21 -20.31 9.87 29.10
N TRP A 22 -20.43 9.78 30.42
CA TRP A 22 -21.17 10.74 31.23
C TRP A 22 -20.22 11.48 32.16
N ASP A 23 -20.15 12.79 31.99
CA ASP A 23 -19.50 13.71 32.91
C ASP A 23 -20.55 14.24 33.91
N GLU A 24 -20.47 13.77 35.15
CA GLU A 24 -21.39 14.15 36.23
C GLU A 24 -21.23 15.62 36.64
N ASP A 25 -20.01 16.16 36.59
CA ASP A 25 -19.70 17.53 37.02
C ASP A 25 -20.24 18.55 36.02
N LEU A 26 -20.16 18.24 34.72
CA LEU A 26 -20.67 19.08 33.63
C LEU A 26 -22.12 18.75 33.25
N SER A 27 -22.71 17.70 33.83
CA SER A 27 -23.99 17.13 33.40
C SER A 27 -24.05 16.93 31.88
N ARG A 28 -22.98 16.34 31.32
CA ARG A 28 -22.72 16.23 29.88
C ARG A 28 -22.60 14.77 29.45
N VAL A 29 -23.32 14.38 28.41
CA VAL A 29 -23.14 13.10 27.71
C VAL A 29 -22.32 13.34 26.45
N THR A 30 -21.26 12.56 26.25
CA THR A 30 -20.51 12.50 25.00
C THR A 30 -20.84 11.19 24.30
N LEU A 31 -21.38 11.28 23.08
CA LEU A 31 -21.75 10.14 22.25
C LEU A 31 -20.74 9.93 21.14
N TRP A 32 -20.46 8.68 20.86
CA TRP A 32 -19.54 8.25 19.83
C TRP A 32 -20.22 7.29 18.85
N PHE A 33 -19.99 7.50 17.56
CA PHE A 33 -20.48 6.60 16.52
C PHE A 33 -19.38 6.23 15.54
N SER A 34 -19.40 4.97 15.11
CA SER A 34 -18.57 4.49 14.02
C SER A 34 -19.30 4.73 12.71
N ASN A 35 -18.64 5.40 11.76
CA ASN A 35 -19.08 5.40 10.37
C ASN A 35 -18.43 4.21 9.64
N GLU A 36 -19.07 3.69 8.57
CA GLU A 36 -18.54 2.56 7.77
C GLU A 36 -17.15 2.84 7.16
N PHE A 37 -16.67 4.09 7.25
CA PHE A 37 -15.40 4.56 6.73
C PHE A 37 -14.25 4.61 7.74
N ASN A 38 -14.47 4.27 9.02
CA ASN A 38 -13.40 4.05 10.01
C ASN A 38 -12.42 5.24 10.20
N VAL A 39 -12.88 6.47 9.97
CA VAL A 39 -12.15 7.71 10.25
C VAL A 39 -12.90 8.45 11.35
N ASP A 40 -12.16 8.75 12.42
CA ASP A 40 -12.47 9.49 13.65
C ASP A 40 -13.89 9.48 14.21
N ILE A 41 -13.95 9.06 15.47
CA ILE A 41 -15.16 9.01 16.27
C ILE A 41 -15.71 10.43 16.44
N GLN A 42 -16.70 10.80 15.65
CA GLN A 42 -17.34 12.10 15.76
C GLN A 42 -18.11 12.16 17.09
N ALA A 43 -17.70 13.09 17.97
CA ALA A 43 -18.32 13.26 19.27
C ALA A 43 -19.55 14.18 19.18
N ILE A 44 -20.71 13.70 19.59
CA ILE A 44 -21.92 14.52 19.82
C ILE A 44 -22.04 14.77 21.31
N ARG A 45 -22.16 16.02 21.73
CA ARG A 45 -22.33 16.40 23.13
C ARG A 45 -23.78 16.74 23.41
N ILE A 46 -24.30 16.23 24.54
CA ILE A 46 -25.59 16.61 25.11
C ILE A 46 -25.35 17.17 26.50
N GLU A 47 -25.63 18.45 26.70
CA GLU A 47 -25.55 19.10 28.01
C GLU A 47 -26.94 19.24 28.59
N TYR A 48 -27.16 18.74 29.81
CA TYR A 48 -28.47 18.72 30.44
C TYR A 48 -28.52 19.57 31.71
N ASN A 49 -29.39 20.58 31.70
CA ASN A 49 -29.56 21.54 32.79
C ASN A 49 -30.92 21.40 33.50
N GLY A 50 -31.46 20.17 33.57
CA GLY A 50 -32.63 19.83 34.39
C GLY A 50 -34.01 20.04 33.75
N ASN A 51 -34.24 21.15 33.06
CA ASN A 51 -35.45 21.37 32.25
C ASN A 51 -35.16 21.83 30.83
N ARG A 52 -33.88 22.00 30.50
CA ARG A 52 -33.36 22.43 29.22
C ARG A 52 -32.14 21.60 28.86
N TYR A 53 -31.82 21.53 27.58
CA TYR A 53 -30.63 20.84 27.11
C TYR A 53 -30.04 21.53 25.88
N SER A 54 -28.76 21.31 25.67
CA SER A 54 -28.06 21.64 24.42
C SER A 54 -27.60 20.33 23.79
N ILE A 55 -27.64 20.25 22.46
CA ILE A 55 -27.09 19.13 21.69
C ILE A 55 -26.34 19.65 20.48
N TYR A 56 -25.07 19.29 20.35
CA TYR A 56 -24.19 19.86 19.33
C TYR A 56 -23.03 18.92 18.99
N ARG A 57 -22.40 19.20 17.85
CA ARG A 57 -21.11 18.66 17.46
C ARG A 57 -20.04 19.72 17.68
N GLU A 58 -18.85 19.29 18.10
CA GLU A 58 -17.69 20.15 18.32
C GLU A 58 -16.70 20.06 17.16
N PHE A 59 -16.18 21.21 16.74
CA PHE A 59 -15.10 21.37 15.79
C PHE A 59 -13.93 22.06 16.51
N LEU A 60 -12.87 21.29 16.75
CA LEU A 60 -11.70 21.73 17.50
C LEU A 60 -10.72 22.42 16.55
N TYR A 61 -10.31 23.64 16.89
CA TYR A 61 -9.26 24.39 16.20
C TYR A 61 -8.12 24.64 17.17
N GLU A 62 -6.97 24.00 16.95
CA GLU A 62 -5.77 24.19 17.76
C GLU A 62 -4.89 25.29 17.17
N ASP A 63 -4.28 26.13 18.02
CA ASP A 63 -3.46 27.29 17.61
C ASP A 63 -2.24 26.89 16.77
N TYR A 64 -1.80 25.64 16.89
CA TYR A 64 -0.69 25.07 16.13
C TYR A 64 -1.13 24.36 14.86
N TYR A 65 -2.44 24.27 14.57
CA TYR A 65 -2.90 23.76 13.28
C TYR A 65 -2.45 24.68 12.16
N GLY A 66 -1.75 24.09 11.21
CA GLY A 66 -1.47 24.67 9.91
C GLY A 66 -2.75 24.92 9.12
N GLU A 67 -2.65 25.81 8.15
CA GLU A 67 -3.78 26.28 7.35
C GLU A 67 -4.48 25.14 6.58
N ASN A 68 -3.78 24.04 6.28
CA ASN A 68 -4.37 22.87 5.64
C ASN A 68 -5.35 22.15 6.58
N THR A 69 -4.94 21.91 7.82
CA THR A 69 -5.77 21.27 8.85
C THR A 69 -6.95 22.15 9.21
N ALA A 70 -6.72 23.45 9.43
CA ALA A 70 -7.79 24.40 9.70
C ALA A 70 -8.82 24.47 8.56
N LEU A 71 -8.37 24.45 7.29
CA LEU A 71 -9.27 24.44 6.14
C LEU A 71 -10.10 23.15 6.04
N LEU A 72 -9.51 22.00 6.35
CA LEU A 72 -10.22 20.72 6.39
C LEU A 72 -11.34 20.74 7.43
N ILE A 73 -11.06 21.25 8.64
CA ILE A 73 -12.04 21.36 9.73
C ILE A 73 -13.16 22.33 9.34
N ALA A 74 -12.82 23.51 8.82
CA ALA A 74 -13.80 24.50 8.39
C ALA A 74 -14.72 23.99 7.27
N LYS A 75 -14.20 23.17 6.36
CA LYS A 75 -15.00 22.51 5.33
C LYS A 75 -15.99 21.53 5.92
N GLU A 76 -15.52 20.69 6.85
CA GLU A 76 -16.36 19.70 7.52
C GLU A 76 -17.48 20.37 8.33
N GLU A 77 -17.14 21.42 9.07
CA GLU A 77 -18.07 22.26 9.80
C GLU A 77 -19.16 22.85 8.90
N LEU A 78 -18.75 23.48 7.80
CA LEU A 78 -19.65 24.09 6.83
C LEU A 78 -20.61 23.05 6.22
N LEU A 79 -20.10 21.89 5.81
CA LEU A 79 -20.92 20.81 5.26
C LEU A 79 -21.91 20.27 6.30
N PHE A 80 -21.45 20.06 7.53
CA PHE A 80 -22.30 19.62 8.63
C PHE A 80 -23.43 20.61 8.93
N TYR A 81 -23.10 21.91 9.03
CA TYR A 81 -24.08 22.98 9.23
C TYR A 81 -25.13 23.02 8.11
N ASP A 82 -24.70 22.94 6.85
CA ASP A 82 -25.58 22.97 5.69
C ASP A 82 -26.53 21.74 5.65
N CYS A 83 -26.02 20.55 5.97
CA CYS A 83 -26.85 19.34 6.12
C CYS A 83 -27.88 19.49 7.24
N MET A 84 -27.48 20.04 8.39
CA MET A 84 -28.38 20.30 9.52
C MET A 84 -29.51 21.27 9.13
N LYS A 85 -29.17 22.34 8.40
CA LYS A 85 -30.12 23.34 7.92
C LYS A 85 -31.14 22.76 6.93
N LYS A 86 -30.71 21.87 6.03
CA LYS A 86 -31.60 21.20 5.04
C LYS A 86 -32.57 20.20 5.68
N GLY A 87 -32.17 19.57 6.79
CA GLY A 87 -32.95 18.51 7.45
C GLY A 87 -33.97 18.98 8.48
N SER A 88 -33.98 20.27 8.84
CA SER A 88 -34.69 20.77 10.01
C SER A 88 -35.52 22.03 9.71
N ASP A 89 -36.73 22.10 10.26
CA ASP A 89 -37.53 23.34 10.27
C ASP A 89 -36.94 24.40 11.22
N THR A 90 -36.06 23.98 12.13
CA THR A 90 -35.31 24.85 13.04
C THR A 90 -33.87 24.99 12.55
N ILE A 91 -33.42 26.21 12.30
CA ILE A 91 -32.06 26.49 11.88
C ILE A 91 -31.10 26.16 13.04
N PRO A 92 -30.02 25.38 12.82
CA PRO A 92 -28.99 25.17 13.84
C PRO A 92 -28.28 26.48 14.15
N ASP A 93 -27.84 26.64 15.39
CA ASP A 93 -27.05 27.79 15.83
C ASP A 93 -25.57 27.41 15.90
N ILE A 94 -24.70 28.43 16.02
CA ILE A 94 -23.26 28.27 16.18
C ILE A 94 -22.87 28.87 17.53
N GLY A 95 -22.34 28.01 18.41
CA GLY A 95 -21.77 28.37 19.69
C GLY A 95 -20.25 28.45 19.61
N TYR A 96 -19.65 29.13 20.58
CA TYR A 96 -18.20 29.25 20.71
C TYR A 96 -17.79 28.95 22.15
N GLU A 97 -16.83 28.04 22.33
CA GLU A 97 -16.24 27.72 23.62
C GLU A 97 -14.74 28.02 23.59
N ASP A 98 -14.35 29.07 24.34
CA ASP A 98 -12.94 29.42 24.56
C ASP A 98 -12.40 28.57 25.71
N SER A 99 -11.38 27.77 25.43
CA SER A 99 -10.73 26.98 26.47
C SER A 99 -9.82 27.91 27.27
N MET A 100 -10.31 28.44 28.41
CA MET A 100 -9.66 29.46 29.25
C MET A 100 -8.14 29.25 29.51
N GLY A 101 -7.28 29.66 28.57
CA GLY A 101 -5.82 29.54 28.62
C GLY A 101 -5.20 28.31 27.94
N CYS A 102 -5.98 27.48 27.25
CA CYS A 102 -5.50 26.40 26.39
C CYS A 102 -5.37 26.91 24.94
N PRO A 103 -4.40 26.41 24.16
CA PRO A 103 -4.09 26.92 22.83
C PRO A 103 -5.03 26.36 21.77
N PHE A 104 -6.34 26.33 22.05
CA PHE A 104 -7.35 25.85 21.12
C PHE A 104 -8.72 26.45 21.43
N PHE A 105 -9.54 26.60 20.40
CA PHE A 105 -10.93 27.02 20.51
C PHE A 105 -11.84 25.99 19.85
N CYS A 106 -13.10 25.96 20.29
CA CYS A 106 -14.09 25.05 19.76
C CYS A 106 -15.26 25.83 19.16
N GLU A 107 -15.57 25.54 17.89
CA GLU A 107 -16.85 25.93 17.31
C GLU A 107 -17.85 24.79 17.53
N LEU A 108 -19.05 25.17 17.98
CA LEU A 108 -20.10 24.24 18.37
C LEU A 108 -21.26 24.41 17.41
N VAL A 109 -21.61 23.38 16.65
CA VAL A 109 -22.76 23.45 15.73
C VAL A 109 -23.88 22.57 16.24
N GLY A 110 -25.05 23.15 16.51
CA GLY A 110 -26.17 22.39 17.03
C GLY A 110 -27.38 23.21 17.49
N PHE A 111 -28.04 22.73 18.54
CA PHE A 111 -29.20 23.35 19.14
C PHE A 111 -28.93 23.60 20.62
N PHE A 112 -29.07 24.86 21.04
CA PHE A 112 -28.70 25.28 22.38
C PHE A 112 -29.92 25.69 23.19
N ASP A 113 -29.87 25.38 24.49
CA ASP A 113 -30.84 25.84 25.47
C ASP A 113 -32.30 25.55 25.07
N ILE A 114 -32.61 24.32 24.69
CA ILE A 114 -33.95 23.89 24.23
C ILE A 114 -34.75 23.30 25.40
N PRO A 115 -36.06 23.58 25.55
CA PRO A 115 -36.91 22.91 26.53
C PRO A 115 -36.83 21.38 26.41
N PHE A 116 -36.55 20.70 27.51
CA PHE A 116 -36.30 19.27 27.49
C PHE A 116 -37.57 18.45 27.29
N SER A 117 -37.54 17.56 26.31
CA SER A 117 -38.40 16.38 26.23
C SER A 117 -37.67 15.24 25.53
N TRP A 118 -37.92 13.99 25.93
CA TRP A 118 -37.30 12.81 25.30
C TRP A 118 -37.60 12.71 23.81
N ASN A 119 -38.80 13.11 23.38
CA ASN A 119 -39.18 13.09 21.96
C ASN A 119 -38.39 14.13 21.15
N ASP A 120 -38.21 15.34 21.68
CA ASP A 120 -37.42 16.39 21.01
C ASP A 120 -35.93 16.02 20.97
N LEU A 121 -35.36 15.51 22.08
CA LEU A 121 -33.98 15.02 22.12
C LEU A 121 -33.74 13.93 21.07
N LYS A 122 -34.62 12.93 21.01
CA LYS A 122 -34.53 11.84 20.02
C LYS A 122 -34.57 12.36 18.59
N MET A 123 -35.45 13.33 18.31
CA MET A 123 -35.57 13.94 16.99
C MET A 123 -34.29 14.69 16.60
N ARG A 124 -33.74 15.53 17.49
CA ARG A 124 -32.53 16.32 17.21
C ARG A 124 -31.28 15.46 17.11
N LEU A 125 -31.17 14.43 17.94
CA LEU A 125 -30.09 13.45 17.84
C LEU A 125 -30.11 12.79 16.46
N GLY A 126 -31.28 12.32 16.00
CA GLY A 126 -31.42 11.74 14.66
C GLY A 126 -31.17 12.71 13.49
N LEU A 127 -31.34 14.02 13.71
CA LEU A 127 -30.95 15.06 12.73
C LEU A 127 -29.44 15.21 12.67
N ILE A 128 -28.77 15.30 13.82
CA ILE A 128 -27.31 15.43 13.89
C ILE A 128 -26.64 14.19 13.29
N GLU A 129 -27.08 12.98 13.65
CA GLU A 129 -26.55 11.74 13.05
C GLU A 129 -26.68 11.71 11.52
N ARG A 130 -27.83 12.19 11.01
CA ARG A 130 -28.06 12.27 9.58
C ARG A 130 -27.09 13.27 8.95
N ALA A 131 -26.93 14.45 9.54
CA ALA A 131 -26.00 15.45 9.04
C ALA A 131 -24.55 14.94 9.05
N CYS A 132 -24.13 14.22 10.09
CA CYS A 132 -22.82 13.57 10.16
C CYS A 132 -22.59 12.59 9.00
N ARG A 133 -23.60 11.77 8.66
CA ARG A 133 -23.52 10.84 7.51
C ARG A 133 -23.55 11.57 6.17
N ASP A 134 -24.45 12.54 6.03
CA ASP A 134 -24.71 13.21 4.76
C ASP A 134 -23.58 14.18 4.40
N ALA A 135 -22.92 14.80 5.38
CA ALA A 135 -21.82 15.75 5.17
C ALA A 135 -20.68 15.14 4.32
N GLY A 136 -20.35 13.86 4.53
CA GLY A 136 -19.31 13.17 3.76
C GLY A 136 -19.67 12.87 2.30
N THR A 137 -20.93 13.04 1.90
CA THR A 137 -21.42 12.78 0.52
C THR A 137 -22.07 13.99 -0.14
N THR A 138 -22.22 15.08 0.61
CA THR A 138 -22.89 16.29 0.15
C THR A 138 -22.04 17.01 -0.89
N ASP A 139 -22.70 17.45 -1.96
CA ASP A 139 -22.06 18.23 -2.99
C ASP A 139 -21.78 19.65 -2.47
N PHE A 140 -20.50 20.02 -2.43
CA PHE A 140 -20.06 21.34 -1.97
C PHE A 140 -20.64 22.47 -2.82
N GLU A 141 -20.97 22.23 -4.09
CA GLU A 141 -21.62 23.24 -4.94
C GLU A 141 -23.02 23.64 -4.43
N SER A 142 -23.66 22.78 -3.63
CA SER A 142 -25.00 22.97 -3.08
C SER A 142 -25.04 23.67 -1.71
N VAL A 143 -23.88 24.03 -1.17
CA VAL A 143 -23.75 24.69 0.13
C VAL A 143 -24.23 26.14 0.04
N ASP A 144 -24.89 26.61 1.11
CA ASP A 144 -25.30 28.01 1.24
C ASP A 144 -24.10 28.97 1.36
N LYS A 145 -23.91 29.77 0.30
CA LYS A 145 -22.78 30.71 0.14
C LYS A 145 -22.97 32.02 0.89
N ASP A 146 -24.17 32.28 1.41
CA ASP A 146 -24.50 33.52 2.12
C ASP A 146 -24.22 33.41 3.64
N THR A 147 -23.59 32.32 4.08
CA THR A 147 -23.28 32.07 5.49
C THR A 147 -21.91 32.65 5.92
N GLU A 148 -21.80 33.00 7.20
CA GLU A 148 -20.51 33.41 7.79
C GLU A 148 -19.49 32.25 7.72
N LEU A 149 -19.93 31.01 7.94
CA LEU A 149 -19.09 29.81 7.78
C LEU A 149 -18.50 29.69 6.38
N TYR A 150 -19.29 29.91 5.32
CA TYR A 150 -18.77 29.90 3.95
C TYR A 150 -17.72 31.00 3.74
N THR A 151 -17.94 32.18 4.33
CA THR A 151 -16.99 33.29 4.26
C THR A 151 -15.67 32.92 4.96
N SER A 152 -15.73 32.39 6.19
CA SER A 152 -14.56 31.90 6.95
C SER A 152 -13.80 30.81 6.19
N TYR A 153 -14.51 29.86 5.59
CA TYR A 153 -13.94 28.83 4.74
C TYR A 153 -13.17 29.43 3.55
N GLN A 154 -13.77 30.39 2.83
CA GLN A 154 -13.12 31.04 1.70
C GLN A 154 -11.88 31.84 2.12
N GLU A 155 -11.88 32.46 3.30
CA GLU A 155 -10.70 33.15 3.82
C GLU A 155 -9.54 32.18 4.09
N LEU A 156 -9.81 31.03 4.73
CA LEU A 156 -8.81 29.98 4.96
C LEU A 156 -8.30 29.39 3.64
N LEU A 157 -9.20 29.15 2.69
CA LEU A 157 -8.87 28.65 1.35
C LEU A 157 -7.89 29.60 0.64
N GLN A 158 -8.17 30.90 0.68
CA GLN A 158 -7.28 31.91 0.10
C GLN A 158 -5.94 31.99 0.83
N LYS A 159 -5.92 31.91 2.18
CA LYS A 159 -4.66 31.90 2.95
C LYS A 159 -3.78 30.73 2.53
N LEU A 160 -4.32 29.51 2.50
CA LEU A 160 -3.57 28.32 2.08
C LEU A 160 -3.11 28.41 0.62
N PHE A 161 -3.97 28.91 -0.27
CA PHE A 161 -3.63 29.08 -1.69
C PHE A 161 -2.44 30.03 -1.92
N HIS A 162 -2.35 31.13 -1.15
CA HIS A 162 -1.20 32.04 -1.21
C HIS A 162 0.03 31.40 -0.56
N LYS A 163 -0.13 30.73 0.59
CA LYS A 163 0.98 30.03 1.27
C LYS A 163 1.65 28.99 0.37
N MET A 164 0.89 28.22 -0.40
CA MET A 164 1.45 27.26 -1.36
C MET A 164 2.36 27.91 -2.42
N GLN A 165 2.03 29.13 -2.85
CA GLN A 165 2.85 29.87 -3.81
C GLN A 165 4.20 30.26 -3.19
N ASP A 166 4.20 30.66 -1.92
CA ASP A 166 5.41 31.02 -1.19
C ASP A 166 6.28 29.79 -0.89
N LEU A 167 5.66 28.65 -0.57
CA LEU A 167 6.36 27.40 -0.25
C LEU A 167 6.96 26.72 -1.48
N SER A 168 6.29 26.77 -2.63
CA SER A 168 6.78 26.14 -3.85
C SER A 168 6.50 26.97 -5.11
N PRO A 169 7.27 28.05 -5.35
CA PRO A 169 7.10 28.90 -6.53
C PRO A 169 7.24 28.13 -7.86
N ASP A 170 8.06 27.07 -7.87
CA ASP A 170 8.34 26.24 -9.05
C ASP A 170 7.12 25.42 -9.47
N LEU A 171 6.34 24.92 -8.49
CA LEU A 171 5.07 24.25 -8.72
C LEU A 171 3.95 25.27 -8.97
N CYS A 172 3.98 26.39 -8.25
CA CYS A 172 2.95 27.42 -8.25
C CYS A 172 3.27 28.60 -9.18
N ASN A 173 3.62 28.30 -10.43
CA ASN A 173 4.16 29.30 -11.36
C ASN A 173 3.09 30.20 -11.99
N THR A 174 2.08 29.61 -12.63
CA THR A 174 1.01 30.33 -13.34
C THR A 174 -0.33 29.93 -12.75
N ARG A 175 -1.22 30.88 -12.43
CA ARG A 175 -2.57 30.54 -11.94
C ARG A 175 -3.36 29.84 -13.05
N LEU A 176 -4.16 28.83 -12.68
CA LEU A 176 -4.94 28.03 -13.64
C LEU A 176 -5.88 28.90 -14.48
N LYS A 177 -6.51 29.91 -13.88
CA LYS A 177 -7.36 30.88 -14.59
C LYS A 177 -6.63 31.60 -15.74
N ASP A 178 -5.33 31.82 -15.58
CA ASP A 178 -4.47 32.52 -16.55
C ASP A 178 -3.72 31.54 -17.48
N SER A 179 -3.99 30.23 -17.35
CA SER A 179 -3.30 29.17 -18.07
C SER A 179 -3.93 28.87 -19.42
N VAL A 180 -3.08 28.41 -20.36
CA VAL A 180 -3.52 27.87 -21.66
C VAL A 180 -4.38 26.62 -21.55
N LEU A 181 -4.46 25.99 -20.38
CA LEU A 181 -5.36 24.87 -20.13
C LEU A 181 -6.81 25.30 -19.87
N ASN A 182 -7.06 26.57 -19.57
CA ASN A 182 -8.38 27.12 -19.24
C ASN A 182 -8.87 28.13 -20.29
N LYS A 183 -8.83 27.75 -21.58
CA LYS A 183 -9.18 28.66 -22.69
C LYS A 183 -10.66 29.08 -22.73
N ASP A 184 -11.53 28.28 -22.16
CA ASP A 184 -12.98 28.52 -22.14
C ASP A 184 -13.44 29.22 -20.85
N HIS A 185 -12.52 29.60 -19.97
CA HIS A 185 -12.78 30.23 -18.68
C HIS A 185 -13.67 29.40 -17.74
N SER A 186 -13.80 28.09 -17.99
CA SER A 186 -14.63 27.19 -17.17
C SER A 186 -14.02 26.90 -15.79
N LEU A 187 -12.73 27.18 -15.59
CA LEU A 187 -11.99 26.90 -14.36
C LEU A 187 -11.49 28.17 -13.65
N ASP A 188 -12.05 29.36 -13.98
CA ASP A 188 -11.61 30.65 -13.41
C ASP A 188 -11.73 30.72 -11.88
N PHE A 189 -12.67 29.96 -11.30
CA PHE A 189 -12.94 29.90 -9.87
C PHE A 189 -12.10 28.83 -9.14
N VAL A 190 -11.38 27.97 -9.86
CA VAL A 190 -10.59 26.89 -9.25
C VAL A 190 -9.27 27.46 -8.71
N PRO A 191 -9.01 27.39 -7.39
CA PRO A 191 -7.79 27.90 -6.79
C PRO A 191 -6.63 26.92 -7.02
N ALA A 192 -6.06 26.99 -8.23
CA ALA A 192 -4.96 26.13 -8.65
C ALA A 192 -3.88 26.89 -9.42
N TYR A 193 -2.69 26.31 -9.44
CA TYR A 193 -1.54 26.71 -10.22
C TYR A 193 -1.09 25.59 -11.15
N ILE A 194 -0.46 25.97 -12.26
CA ILE A 194 0.27 25.10 -13.16
C ILE A 194 1.76 25.43 -13.08
N ASN A 195 2.60 24.39 -13.05
CA ASN A 195 4.04 24.58 -13.06
C ASN A 195 4.54 25.07 -14.44
N GLY A 196 5.75 25.65 -14.49
CA GLY A 196 6.28 26.24 -15.72
C GLY A 196 6.49 25.26 -16.89
N ARG A 197 6.42 23.94 -16.64
CA ARG A 197 6.54 22.89 -17.67
C ARG A 197 5.18 22.30 -18.09
N ASN A 198 4.07 22.74 -17.50
CA ASN A 198 2.74 22.16 -17.70
C ASN A 198 2.67 20.65 -17.42
N THR A 199 3.47 20.15 -16.47
CA THR A 199 3.50 18.73 -16.08
C THR A 199 2.83 18.45 -14.74
N ILE A 200 2.62 19.49 -13.93
CA ILE A 200 1.97 19.41 -12.62
C ILE A 200 0.96 20.55 -12.53
N LEU A 201 -0.27 20.21 -12.15
CA LEU A 201 -1.28 21.13 -11.66
C LEU A 201 -1.40 20.93 -10.15
N THR A 202 -1.44 21.99 -9.36
CA THR A 202 -1.54 21.90 -7.90
C THR A 202 -2.58 22.91 -7.42
N GLY A 203 -3.43 22.53 -6.47
CA GLY A 203 -4.46 23.43 -5.96
C GLY A 203 -4.87 23.13 -4.53
N VAL A 204 -5.79 23.95 -4.04
CA VAL A 204 -6.45 23.80 -2.73
C VAL A 204 -7.93 23.52 -2.92
N GLY A 205 -8.58 22.96 -1.90
CA GLY A 205 -10.00 22.62 -1.94
C GLY A 205 -10.23 21.37 -2.80
N THR A 206 -10.32 20.21 -2.17
CA THR A 206 -10.55 18.93 -2.86
C THR A 206 -11.92 18.87 -3.54
N GLU A 207 -12.86 19.73 -3.17
CA GLU A 207 -14.15 19.90 -3.83
C GLU A 207 -14.05 20.41 -5.28
N TYR A 208 -12.91 21.02 -5.65
CA TYR A 208 -12.66 21.51 -7.01
C TYR A 208 -12.02 20.45 -7.93
N LEU A 209 -11.58 19.31 -7.37
CA LEU A 209 -10.97 18.23 -8.16
C LEU A 209 -11.91 17.65 -9.21
N PRO A 210 -13.21 17.41 -8.96
CA PRO A 210 -14.13 16.88 -9.96
C PRO A 210 -14.28 17.76 -11.21
N GLN A 211 -14.13 19.07 -11.08
CA GLN A 211 -14.18 20.04 -12.19
C GLN A 211 -12.92 19.95 -13.05
N VAL A 212 -11.78 19.58 -12.45
CA VAL A 212 -10.48 19.45 -13.11
C VAL A 212 -10.25 18.04 -13.71
N CYS A 213 -10.71 17.01 -13.01
CA CYS A 213 -10.39 15.59 -13.27
C CYS A 213 -11.59 14.77 -13.75
N GLY A 214 -12.81 15.31 -13.61
CA GLY A 214 -14.05 14.54 -13.69
C GLY A 214 -14.26 13.68 -12.44
N LYS A 215 -15.40 12.96 -12.38
CA LYS A 215 -15.67 12.04 -11.27
C LYS A 215 -14.67 10.88 -11.26
N PHE A 216 -14.10 10.63 -10.08
CA PHE A 216 -13.20 9.52 -9.78
C PHE A 216 -13.94 8.18 -9.69
N SER A 217 -13.23 7.08 -9.94
CA SER A 217 -13.73 5.74 -9.64
C SER A 217 -13.41 5.38 -8.19
N ALA A 218 -14.29 4.59 -7.56
CA ALA A 218 -14.05 4.02 -6.23
C ALA A 218 -13.09 2.81 -6.27
N ASP A 219 -12.14 2.81 -7.22
CA ASP A 219 -11.19 1.72 -7.39
C ASP A 219 -10.18 1.74 -6.23
N LYS A 220 -9.75 0.57 -5.77
CA LYS A 220 -8.53 0.48 -4.95
C LYS A 220 -7.31 0.62 -5.84
N TYR A 221 -6.25 1.24 -5.30
CA TYR A 221 -5.02 1.47 -6.03
C TYR A 221 -3.83 0.85 -5.29
N THR A 222 -2.99 0.15 -6.06
CA THR A 222 -1.69 -0.31 -5.62
C THR A 222 -0.62 0.63 -6.17
N CYS A 223 0.24 1.15 -5.31
CA CYS A 223 1.31 2.08 -5.68
C CYS A 223 2.69 1.44 -5.48
N TYR A 224 3.62 1.76 -6.37
CA TYR A 224 5.03 1.44 -6.29
C TYR A 224 5.85 2.73 -6.46
N SER A 225 6.54 3.12 -5.39
CA SER A 225 7.49 4.23 -5.37
C SER A 225 8.88 3.70 -5.70
N GLY A 226 9.23 3.76 -6.99
CA GLY A 226 10.51 3.26 -7.51
C GLY A 226 11.66 4.25 -7.39
N ILE A 227 12.75 3.94 -8.07
CA ILE A 227 13.98 4.74 -8.04
C ILE A 227 13.82 5.98 -8.92
N ARG A 228 13.26 5.81 -10.12
CA ARG A 228 13.03 6.89 -11.10
C ARG A 228 11.57 7.05 -11.45
N TYR A 229 10.78 6.01 -11.30
CA TYR A 229 9.39 6.01 -11.72
C TYR A 229 8.46 5.61 -10.57
N PHE A 230 7.36 6.34 -10.49
CA PHE A 230 6.21 5.98 -9.68
C PHE A 230 5.20 5.23 -10.53
N ILE A 231 4.68 4.11 -10.04
CA ILE A 231 3.76 3.26 -10.77
C ILE A 231 2.51 3.07 -9.92
N ILE A 232 1.36 3.42 -10.47
CA ILE A 232 0.07 3.22 -9.83
C ILE A 232 -0.81 2.33 -10.70
N ARG A 233 -1.46 1.36 -10.07
CA ARG A 233 -2.35 0.42 -10.72
C ARG A 233 -3.70 0.38 -10.01
N SER A 234 -4.79 0.47 -10.76
CA SER A 234 -6.14 0.22 -10.22
C SER A 234 -6.41 -1.29 -10.11
N ASP A 235 -6.97 -1.75 -8.99
CA ASP A 235 -7.22 -3.17 -8.71
C ASP A 235 -8.48 -3.75 -9.38
N GLY A 236 -9.21 -2.95 -10.18
CA GLY A 236 -10.43 -3.35 -10.88
C GLY A 236 -10.22 -4.29 -12.09
N THR A 237 -11.33 -4.80 -12.65
CA THR A 237 -11.38 -5.79 -13.74
C THR A 237 -10.66 -5.40 -15.03
N ASN A 238 -10.39 -4.10 -15.23
CA ASN A 238 -9.63 -3.55 -16.37
C ASN A 238 -8.33 -2.88 -15.94
N GLY A 239 -7.69 -3.38 -14.86
CA GLY A 239 -6.58 -2.76 -14.14
C GLY A 239 -5.71 -1.80 -14.96
N ARG A 240 -5.97 -0.50 -14.81
CA ARG A 240 -5.25 0.57 -15.49
C ARG A 240 -3.94 0.79 -14.77
N THR A 241 -2.84 0.84 -15.51
CA THR A 241 -1.52 1.15 -14.96
C THR A 241 -1.03 2.46 -15.54
N VAL A 242 -0.57 3.34 -14.67
CA VAL A 242 -0.04 4.66 -15.01
C VAL A 242 1.33 4.79 -14.38
N ILE A 243 2.26 5.35 -15.15
CA ILE A 243 3.63 5.60 -14.71
C ILE A 243 3.85 7.11 -14.71
N ALA A 244 4.43 7.64 -13.65
CA ALA A 244 4.86 9.04 -13.54
C ALA A 244 6.36 9.11 -13.19
N ASP A 245 6.97 10.26 -13.47
CA ASP A 245 8.34 10.52 -13.07
C ASP A 245 8.40 10.75 -11.55
N MET A 246 9.27 10.00 -10.86
CA MET A 246 9.41 10.07 -9.40
C MET A 246 9.93 11.44 -8.93
N GLU A 247 10.66 12.19 -9.78
CA GLU A 247 11.07 13.56 -9.45
C GLU A 247 9.87 14.49 -9.30
N LEU A 248 8.82 14.29 -10.12
CA LEU A 248 7.59 15.09 -10.03
C LEU A 248 6.79 14.73 -8.78
N ILE A 249 6.71 13.44 -8.44
CA ILE A 249 6.06 12.93 -7.23
C ILE A 249 6.73 13.51 -5.99
N ASN A 250 8.07 13.46 -5.93
CA ASN A 250 8.84 13.98 -4.81
C ASN A 250 8.67 15.49 -4.61
N LYS A 251 8.54 16.27 -5.69
CA LYS A 251 8.25 17.71 -5.59
C LYS A 251 6.89 17.97 -4.96
N VAL A 252 5.88 17.18 -5.33
CA VAL A 252 4.53 17.30 -4.74
C VAL A 252 4.56 16.86 -3.26
N ASN A 253 5.22 15.76 -2.94
CA ASN A 253 5.37 15.32 -1.54
C ASN A 253 6.08 16.37 -0.68
N ALA A 254 7.13 17.03 -1.18
CA ALA A 254 7.81 18.10 -0.47
C ALA A 254 6.88 19.31 -0.19
N LEU A 255 5.99 19.64 -1.12
CA LEU A 255 4.96 20.65 -0.89
C LEU A 255 3.95 20.19 0.16
N PHE A 256 3.45 18.96 0.08
CA PHE A 256 2.51 18.42 1.06
C PHE A 256 3.11 18.41 2.47
N GLN A 257 4.36 17.97 2.60
CA GLN A 257 5.12 18.02 3.84
C GLN A 257 5.26 19.44 4.40
N SER A 258 5.35 20.45 3.53
CA SER A 258 5.45 21.86 3.95
C SER A 258 4.11 22.48 4.34
N CYS A 259 3.00 21.85 3.93
CA CYS A 259 1.63 22.33 4.18
C CYS A 259 0.92 21.57 5.32
N HIS A 260 1.43 20.43 5.74
CA HIS A 260 0.81 19.56 6.75
C HIS A 260 1.66 19.52 8.03
N ASP A 261 0.99 19.48 9.18
CA ASP A 261 1.66 19.32 10.48
C ASP A 261 1.86 17.82 10.73
N ASP A 262 3.12 17.38 10.84
CA ASP A 262 3.62 16.02 11.11
C ASP A 262 2.95 14.83 10.36
N ASP A 263 3.67 13.71 10.20
CA ASP A 263 3.15 12.43 9.67
C ASP A 263 2.36 12.44 8.33
N PHE A 264 2.58 13.44 7.45
CA PHE A 264 1.83 13.65 6.21
C PHE A 264 1.75 12.42 5.29
N GLU A 265 2.77 11.55 5.30
CA GLU A 265 2.87 10.37 4.43
C GLU A 265 1.69 9.40 4.62
N TYR A 266 1.13 9.33 5.83
CA TYR A 266 -0.04 8.50 6.12
C TYR A 266 -1.35 9.08 5.59
N PHE A 267 -1.36 10.38 5.23
CA PHE A 267 -2.53 11.11 4.78
C PHE A 267 -2.56 11.35 3.27
N VAL A 268 -1.54 10.91 2.53
CA VAL A 268 -1.50 11.06 1.06
C VAL A 268 -2.40 10.02 0.40
N ASN A 269 -3.47 10.51 -0.22
CA ASN A 269 -4.35 9.71 -1.05
C ASN A 269 -3.92 9.76 -2.51
N TYR A 270 -3.91 8.59 -3.16
CA TYR A 270 -3.57 8.44 -4.57
C TYR A 270 -4.77 7.94 -5.37
N SER A 271 -5.02 8.54 -6.52
CA SER A 271 -6.05 8.10 -7.46
C SER A 271 -5.67 8.37 -8.91
N LEU A 272 -6.53 7.91 -9.83
CA LEU A 272 -6.38 8.15 -11.26
C LEU A 272 -7.60 8.88 -11.80
N ASP A 273 -7.36 9.91 -12.60
CA ASP A 273 -8.43 10.59 -13.32
C ASP A 273 -8.85 9.82 -14.59
N ARG A 274 -9.84 10.35 -15.31
CA ARG A 274 -10.35 9.74 -16.55
C ARG A 274 -9.36 9.78 -17.72
N THR A 275 -8.34 10.61 -17.63
CA THR A 275 -7.30 10.78 -18.67
C THR A 275 -6.00 10.07 -18.32
N ASN A 276 -6.02 9.23 -17.28
CA ASN A 276 -4.87 8.48 -16.76
C ASN A 276 -3.74 9.38 -16.23
N ARG A 277 -4.08 10.53 -15.63
CA ARG A 277 -3.17 11.34 -14.81
C ARG A 277 -3.18 10.84 -13.37
N VAL A 278 -2.02 10.95 -12.71
CA VAL A 278 -1.90 10.63 -11.28
C VAL A 278 -2.46 11.80 -10.49
N VAL A 279 -3.39 11.53 -9.58
CA VAL A 279 -3.95 12.53 -8.68
C VAL A 279 -3.52 12.20 -7.26
N MET A 280 -2.96 13.19 -6.58
CA MET A 280 -2.48 13.11 -5.20
C MET A 280 -3.22 14.15 -4.37
N SER A 281 -3.63 13.80 -3.14
CA SER A 281 -4.21 14.77 -2.20
C SER A 281 -3.79 14.48 -0.76
N CYS A 282 -3.56 15.52 0.02
CA CYS A 282 -3.21 15.45 1.44
C CYS A 282 -3.96 16.58 2.17
N GLY A 283 -4.98 16.22 2.96
CA GLY A 283 -5.96 17.19 3.44
C GLY A 283 -6.65 17.90 2.27
N GLU A 284 -6.63 19.23 2.28
CA GLU A 284 -7.24 20.07 1.25
C GLU A 284 -6.28 20.51 0.14
N VAL A 285 -5.00 20.11 0.21
CA VAL A 285 -4.03 20.35 -0.86
C VAL A 285 -4.00 19.15 -1.81
N TRP A 286 -4.01 19.41 -3.12
CA TRP A 286 -4.01 18.38 -4.14
C TRP A 286 -3.09 18.70 -5.32
N ALA A 287 -2.70 17.66 -6.07
CA ALA A 287 -1.93 17.77 -7.30
C ALA A 287 -2.37 16.76 -8.35
N VAL A 288 -2.24 17.14 -9.62
CA VAL A 288 -2.47 16.30 -10.80
C VAL A 288 -1.20 16.29 -11.64
N ILE A 289 -0.64 15.10 -11.85
CA ILE A 289 0.67 14.91 -12.48
C ILE A 289 0.48 14.21 -13.83
N CYS A 290 1.12 14.78 -14.86
CA CYS A 290 1.12 14.20 -16.19
C CYS A 290 1.84 12.85 -16.22
N PRO A 291 1.23 11.83 -16.86
CA PRO A 291 1.83 10.51 -16.93
C PRO A 291 2.94 10.46 -17.99
N ILE A 292 3.83 9.48 -17.83
CA ILE A 292 4.70 9.02 -18.90
C ILE A 292 3.83 8.30 -19.94
N GLN A 293 4.08 8.63 -21.21
CA GLN A 293 3.39 8.06 -22.36
C GLN A 293 3.44 6.52 -22.36
N GLN A 294 2.33 5.89 -22.73
CA GLN A 294 2.14 4.45 -22.61
C GLN A 294 3.17 3.64 -23.42
N GLU A 295 3.58 4.13 -24.59
CA GLU A 295 4.61 3.51 -25.43
C GLU A 295 5.99 3.41 -24.75
N LYS A 296 6.22 4.14 -23.65
CA LYS A 296 7.47 4.10 -22.89
C LYS A 296 7.39 3.23 -21.64
N HIS A 297 6.24 2.63 -21.33
CA HIS A 297 6.05 1.89 -20.07
C HIS A 297 6.99 0.69 -19.95
N GLU A 298 7.17 -0.09 -21.02
CA GLU A 298 8.09 -1.24 -21.03
C GLU A 298 9.53 -0.83 -20.70
N ALA A 299 9.98 0.30 -21.25
CA ALA A 299 11.31 0.85 -20.96
C ALA A 299 11.42 1.30 -19.49
N CYS A 300 10.35 1.84 -18.90
CA CYS A 300 10.31 2.23 -17.49
C CYS A 300 10.43 1.02 -16.56
N TYR A 301 9.64 -0.04 -16.79
CA TYR A 301 9.76 -1.29 -16.02
C TYR A 301 11.14 -1.92 -16.15
N THR A 302 11.69 -1.95 -17.37
CA THR A 302 13.02 -2.48 -17.64
C THR A 302 14.09 -1.71 -16.89
N PHE A 303 13.98 -0.38 -16.84
CA PHE A 303 14.89 0.48 -16.08
C PHE A 303 14.85 0.16 -14.59
N GLU A 304 13.67 0.18 -13.95
CA GLU A 304 13.53 -0.11 -12.51
C GLU A 304 14.10 -1.50 -12.18
N LYS A 305 13.66 -2.53 -12.92
CA LYS A 305 14.14 -3.91 -12.76
C LYS A 305 15.66 -4.00 -12.83
N ASN A 306 16.27 -3.41 -13.86
CA ASN A 306 17.72 -3.48 -14.05
C ASN A 306 18.48 -2.69 -13.00
N LYS A 307 17.94 -1.53 -12.57
CA LYS A 307 18.60 -0.71 -11.55
C LYS A 307 18.55 -1.37 -10.18
N ILE A 308 17.42 -1.97 -9.79
CA ILE A 308 17.29 -2.75 -8.56
C ILE A 308 18.32 -3.88 -8.53
N LYS A 309 18.44 -4.68 -9.60
CA LYS A 309 19.45 -5.74 -9.72
C LYS A 309 20.89 -5.21 -9.68
N SER A 310 21.14 -3.99 -10.16
CA SER A 310 22.45 -3.34 -10.03
C SER A 310 22.74 -2.99 -8.58
N LEU A 311 21.79 -2.34 -7.90
CA LEU A 311 21.92 -1.94 -6.50
C LEU A 311 22.07 -3.15 -5.57
N GLU A 312 21.36 -4.23 -5.84
CA GLU A 312 21.51 -5.48 -5.10
C GLU A 312 22.92 -6.05 -5.23
N ARG A 313 23.47 -6.12 -6.46
CA ARG A 313 24.85 -6.56 -6.68
C ARG A 313 25.86 -5.68 -5.97
N GLU A 314 25.73 -4.36 -6.10
CA GLU A 314 26.59 -3.36 -5.44
C GLU A 314 26.53 -3.50 -3.91
N PHE A 315 25.35 -3.75 -3.34
CA PHE A 315 25.17 -3.90 -1.90
C PHE A 315 25.74 -5.24 -1.39
N ILE A 316 25.58 -6.33 -2.13
CA ILE A 316 26.15 -7.65 -1.80
C ILE A 316 27.69 -7.58 -1.75
N GLU A 317 28.34 -6.81 -2.64
CA GLU A 317 29.80 -6.67 -2.67
C GLU A 317 30.37 -6.04 -1.38
N ILE A 318 29.62 -5.13 -0.75
CA ILE A 318 30.10 -4.36 0.42
C ILE A 318 29.63 -4.92 1.75
N ALA A 319 28.46 -5.58 1.79
CA ALA A 319 27.87 -5.94 3.07
C ALA A 319 28.39 -7.28 3.63
N PRO A 320 28.50 -7.41 4.97
CA PRO A 320 29.06 -8.59 5.62
C PRO A 320 28.43 -9.90 5.14
N PRO A 321 29.22 -10.96 4.86
CA PRO A 321 28.70 -12.26 4.40
C PRO A 321 27.64 -12.89 5.31
N GLY A 322 27.63 -12.54 6.60
CA GLY A 322 26.65 -12.99 7.58
C GLY A 322 25.26 -12.37 7.42
N LEU A 323 25.15 -11.17 6.84
CA LEU A 323 23.87 -10.49 6.59
C LEU A 323 23.16 -11.03 5.34
N TRP A 324 23.91 -11.64 4.44
CA TRP A 324 23.41 -12.21 3.18
C TRP A 324 23.48 -13.71 3.11
N LYS A 325 23.73 -14.40 4.23
CA LYS A 325 23.91 -15.84 4.21
C LYS A 325 22.63 -16.46 3.63
N ARG A 326 22.72 -16.84 2.35
CA ARG A 326 21.58 -17.10 1.48
C ARG A 326 20.96 -18.42 1.90
N THR A 327 19.89 -18.36 2.66
CA THR A 327 19.02 -19.52 2.85
C THR A 327 18.11 -19.61 1.63
N TYR A 328 18.31 -20.62 0.79
CA TYR A 328 17.47 -20.81 -0.39
C TYR A 328 16.24 -21.64 0.01
N ASP A 329 15.07 -21.01 0.05
CA ASP A 329 13.83 -21.73 0.31
C ASP A 329 13.39 -22.50 -0.94
N PHE A 330 13.83 -23.74 -1.06
CA PHE A 330 13.42 -24.61 -2.16
C PHE A 330 11.92 -24.87 -2.22
N SER A 331 11.15 -24.60 -1.15
CA SER A 331 9.70 -24.87 -1.14
C SER A 331 8.88 -23.98 -2.08
N ILE A 332 9.48 -22.90 -2.59
CA ILE A 332 8.86 -22.03 -3.60
C ILE A 332 8.85 -22.68 -5.00
N LEU A 333 9.72 -23.66 -5.24
CA LEU A 333 9.83 -24.35 -6.53
C LEU A 333 8.90 -25.55 -6.56
N ASN A 334 8.26 -25.80 -7.69
CA ASN A 334 7.64 -27.10 -7.95
C ASN A 334 8.68 -28.13 -8.42
N ALA A 335 8.28 -29.40 -8.57
CA ALA A 335 9.21 -30.47 -8.95
C ALA A 335 9.84 -30.26 -10.34
N GLU A 336 9.09 -29.75 -11.31
CA GLU A 336 9.58 -29.46 -12.67
C GLU A 336 10.55 -28.27 -12.66
N GLU A 337 10.26 -27.24 -11.86
CA GLU A 337 11.14 -26.08 -11.67
C GLU A 337 12.44 -26.47 -10.96
N PHE A 338 12.37 -27.35 -9.96
CA PHE A 338 13.53 -27.87 -9.26
C PHE A 338 14.42 -28.71 -10.19
N GLU A 339 13.83 -29.56 -11.04
CA GLU A 339 14.57 -30.33 -12.04
C GLU A 339 15.23 -29.40 -13.07
N ALA A 340 14.50 -28.39 -13.55
CA ALA A 340 15.05 -27.37 -14.44
C ALA A 340 16.22 -26.62 -13.80
N MET A 341 16.12 -26.28 -12.51
CA MET A 341 17.22 -25.66 -11.75
C MET A 341 18.44 -26.58 -11.68
N CYS A 342 18.24 -27.87 -11.40
CA CYS A 342 19.34 -28.84 -11.36
C CYS A 342 20.02 -29.00 -12.72
N ARG A 343 19.25 -29.00 -13.82
CA ARG A 343 19.80 -28.99 -15.18
C ARG A 343 20.67 -27.76 -15.44
N ASP A 344 20.18 -26.59 -15.05
CA ASP A 344 20.90 -25.33 -15.23
C ASP A 344 22.16 -25.27 -14.34
N LEU A 345 22.14 -25.88 -13.14
CA LEU A 345 23.34 -26.09 -12.31
C LEU A 345 24.37 -26.99 -13.01
N LEU A 346 23.95 -28.12 -13.60
CA LEU A 346 24.86 -29.01 -14.34
C LEU A 346 25.52 -28.27 -15.52
N PHE A 347 24.75 -27.46 -16.24
CA PHE A 347 25.28 -26.61 -17.31
C PHE A 347 26.32 -25.63 -16.77
N ALA A 348 26.03 -24.94 -15.66
CA ALA A 348 26.98 -24.02 -15.01
C ALA A 348 28.24 -24.73 -14.48
N MET A 349 28.12 -26.01 -14.12
CA MET A 349 29.24 -26.88 -13.72
C MET A 349 30.06 -27.44 -14.90
N ASN A 350 29.78 -27.00 -16.14
CA ASN A 350 30.43 -27.45 -17.38
C ASN A 350 30.17 -28.92 -17.77
N PHE A 351 29.06 -29.52 -17.33
CA PHE A 351 28.61 -30.78 -17.92
C PHE A 351 28.16 -30.55 -19.37
N GLN A 352 28.41 -31.54 -20.21
CA GLN A 352 28.07 -31.53 -21.64
C GLN A 352 26.92 -32.51 -21.92
N ASN A 353 26.32 -32.38 -23.11
CA ASN A 353 25.31 -33.31 -23.61
C ASN A 353 24.16 -33.58 -22.62
N ILE A 354 23.72 -32.52 -21.93
CA ILE A 354 22.69 -32.60 -20.89
C ILE A 354 21.33 -32.87 -21.56
N GLN A 355 20.72 -34.02 -21.24
CA GLN A 355 19.45 -34.48 -21.78
C GLN A 355 18.48 -34.75 -20.62
N VAL A 356 17.30 -34.15 -20.68
CA VAL A 356 16.19 -34.43 -19.76
C VAL A 356 15.41 -35.64 -20.27
N GLN A 357 15.12 -36.60 -19.39
CA GLN A 357 14.33 -37.79 -19.70
C GLN A 357 12.88 -37.59 -19.24
N GLY A 358 11.97 -37.46 -20.21
CA GLY A 358 10.51 -37.54 -19.98
C GLY A 358 9.78 -36.25 -19.58
N LYS A 359 8.52 -36.14 -20.01
CA LYS A 359 7.49 -35.25 -19.45
C LYS A 359 6.60 -36.10 -18.54
N THR A 360 6.38 -35.63 -17.32
CA THR A 360 5.23 -35.89 -16.44
C THR A 360 4.38 -37.14 -16.81
N PHE A 361 4.54 -38.23 -16.05
CA PHE A 361 3.70 -39.46 -16.00
C PHE A 361 4.03 -40.67 -16.91
N ALA A 362 5.25 -40.83 -17.42
CA ALA A 362 5.73 -42.17 -17.81
C ALA A 362 6.29 -42.91 -16.56
N PRO A 363 6.21 -44.25 -16.48
CA PRO A 363 6.83 -45.03 -15.40
C PRO A 363 8.35 -45.03 -15.62
N ASP A 364 8.95 -43.85 -15.47
CA ASP A 364 10.35 -43.57 -15.71
C ASP A 364 11.14 -44.16 -14.55
N GLY A 365 12.11 -45.01 -14.86
CA GLY A 365 12.89 -45.78 -13.89
C GLY A 365 13.82 -44.95 -13.00
N GLY A 366 13.41 -43.78 -12.52
CA GLY A 366 14.14 -43.00 -11.53
C GLY A 366 15.37 -42.23 -12.05
N VAL A 367 15.46 -41.97 -13.36
CA VAL A 367 16.49 -41.11 -13.98
C VAL A 367 15.81 -39.93 -14.66
N ASP A 368 16.16 -38.71 -14.25
CA ASP A 368 15.53 -37.48 -14.72
C ASP A 368 16.45 -36.74 -15.72
N ILE A 369 17.78 -36.78 -15.52
CA ILE A 369 18.75 -36.10 -16.39
C ILE A 369 19.93 -37.03 -16.71
N ILE A 370 20.40 -37.00 -17.95
CA ILE A 370 21.65 -37.65 -18.39
C ILE A 370 22.62 -36.56 -18.81
N ALA A 371 23.87 -36.64 -18.40
CA ALA A 371 24.90 -35.70 -18.86
C ALA A 371 26.28 -36.36 -18.96
N GLU A 372 27.22 -35.68 -19.60
CA GLU A 372 28.60 -36.11 -19.73
C GLU A 372 29.53 -35.13 -18.99
N GLU A 373 30.41 -35.68 -18.17
CA GLU A 373 31.50 -34.96 -17.54
C GLU A 373 32.78 -35.19 -18.35
N GLU A 374 33.44 -34.12 -18.78
CA GLU A 374 34.79 -34.19 -19.34
C GLU A 374 35.83 -33.97 -18.25
N TYR A 375 36.78 -34.88 -18.13
CA TYR A 375 37.89 -34.75 -17.18
C TYR A 375 39.23 -35.04 -17.84
N SER A 376 40.25 -34.29 -17.44
CA SER A 376 41.60 -34.44 -17.97
C SER A 376 42.38 -35.50 -17.20
N THR A 377 42.87 -36.51 -17.90
CA THR A 377 43.90 -37.43 -17.39
C THR A 377 45.28 -36.93 -17.83
N LEU A 378 46.35 -37.56 -17.32
CA LEU A 378 47.72 -37.27 -17.73
C LEU A 378 47.99 -37.49 -19.24
N ILE A 379 47.13 -38.26 -19.92
CA ILE A 379 47.37 -38.71 -21.31
C ILE A 379 46.35 -38.12 -22.28
N ARG A 380 45.08 -37.96 -21.85
CA ARG A 380 43.99 -37.47 -22.71
C ARG A 380 42.80 -36.95 -21.88
N THR A 381 41.92 -36.21 -22.52
CA THR A 381 40.57 -35.95 -21.99
C THR A 381 39.72 -37.21 -22.13
N GLU A 382 39.06 -37.61 -21.06
CA GLU A 382 38.10 -38.71 -21.03
C GLU A 382 36.71 -38.19 -20.66
N LYS A 383 35.69 -38.97 -21.01
CA LYS A 383 34.28 -38.65 -20.73
C LYS A 383 33.71 -39.67 -19.76
N ARG A 384 32.93 -39.21 -18.79
CA ARG A 384 32.09 -40.05 -17.92
C ARG A 384 30.63 -39.74 -18.18
N LYS A 385 29.82 -40.78 -18.36
CA LYS A 385 28.38 -40.62 -18.48
C LYS A 385 27.74 -40.67 -17.10
N TRP A 386 26.97 -39.64 -16.79
CA TRP A 386 26.23 -39.49 -15.55
C TRP A 386 24.73 -39.65 -15.79
N ILE A 387 24.06 -40.35 -14.87
CA ILE A 387 22.61 -40.30 -14.71
C ILE A 387 22.28 -39.59 -13.41
N PHE A 388 21.31 -38.68 -13.44
CA PHE A 388 20.90 -37.88 -12.30
C PHE A 388 19.44 -38.10 -11.98
N GLN A 389 19.14 -38.15 -10.68
CA GLN A 389 17.78 -38.07 -10.15
C GLN A 389 17.61 -36.75 -9.39
N CYS A 390 16.48 -36.08 -9.60
CA CYS A 390 16.08 -34.83 -8.97
C CYS A 390 14.89 -35.07 -8.04
N ARG A 391 15.14 -35.07 -6.72
CA ARG A 391 14.10 -35.32 -5.72
C ARG A 391 13.72 -34.05 -4.97
N HIS A 392 12.57 -33.51 -5.33
CA HIS A 392 11.97 -32.35 -4.68
C HIS A 392 10.88 -32.76 -3.65
N ARG A 393 11.28 -33.16 -2.43
CA ARG A 393 10.34 -33.59 -1.37
C ARG A 393 10.85 -33.29 0.05
N LYS A 394 9.93 -33.13 1.00
CA LYS A 394 10.21 -32.95 2.46
C LYS A 394 10.50 -34.26 3.22
N GLY A 395 10.24 -35.42 2.63
CA GLY A 395 10.42 -36.74 3.28
C GLY A 395 11.84 -37.28 3.14
N GLN A 396 12.33 -38.03 4.15
CA GLN A 396 13.69 -38.60 4.17
C GLN A 396 13.96 -39.55 3.00
N VAL A 397 15.17 -39.48 2.43
CA VAL A 397 15.66 -40.48 1.47
C VAL A 397 15.81 -41.83 2.19
N SER A 398 15.15 -42.85 1.66
CA SER A 398 15.07 -44.19 2.25
C SER A 398 16.13 -45.13 1.66
N ARG A 399 16.38 -46.27 2.32
CA ARG A 399 17.32 -47.30 1.83
C ARG A 399 16.99 -47.83 0.42
N LYS A 400 15.71 -47.75 -0.01
CA LYS A 400 15.26 -48.24 -1.31
C LYS A 400 15.73 -47.36 -2.47
N ASP A 401 15.97 -46.08 -2.19
CA ASP A 401 16.33 -45.11 -3.22
C ASP A 401 17.73 -45.34 -3.81
N PHE A 402 18.62 -45.97 -3.03
CA PHE A 402 19.96 -46.32 -3.48
C PHE A 402 20.10 -47.79 -3.91
N SER A 403 19.10 -48.65 -3.66
CA SER A 403 19.18 -50.05 -4.11
C SER A 403 19.03 -50.19 -5.62
N GLU A 404 18.26 -49.30 -6.24
CA GLU A 404 17.97 -49.32 -7.68
C GLU A 404 19.14 -48.79 -8.53
N VAL A 405 20.05 -48.01 -7.93
CA VAL A 405 21.23 -47.44 -8.63
C VAL A 405 22.06 -48.53 -9.33
N ARG A 406 22.17 -49.72 -8.72
CA ARG A 406 22.91 -50.85 -9.30
C ARG A 406 22.29 -51.41 -10.58
N ASP A 407 20.98 -51.29 -10.73
CA ASP A 407 20.25 -51.76 -11.90
C ASP A 407 20.19 -50.68 -12.99
N LEU A 408 20.13 -49.40 -12.58
CA LEU A 408 20.05 -48.25 -13.49
C LEU A 408 21.37 -47.99 -14.23
N LEU A 409 22.52 -48.11 -13.57
CA LEU A 409 23.81 -47.84 -14.21
C LEU A 409 24.06 -48.74 -15.44
N PRO A 410 23.87 -50.08 -15.38
CA PRO A 410 23.95 -50.93 -16.57
C PRO A 410 22.88 -50.62 -17.61
N GLN A 411 21.64 -50.34 -17.19
CA GLN A 411 20.53 -50.05 -18.09
C GLN A 411 20.81 -48.83 -18.97
N PHE A 412 21.37 -47.77 -18.38
CA PHE A 412 21.68 -46.53 -19.08
C PHE A 412 23.13 -46.46 -19.58
N GLN A 413 23.93 -47.52 -19.38
CA GLN A 413 25.36 -47.57 -19.69
C GLN A 413 26.12 -46.37 -19.11
N ALA A 414 25.83 -46.04 -17.85
CA ALA A 414 26.39 -44.89 -17.15
C ALA A 414 27.51 -45.30 -16.18
N ASP A 415 28.49 -44.43 -16.01
CA ASP A 415 29.65 -44.63 -15.14
C ASP A 415 29.38 -44.10 -13.73
N CYS A 416 28.48 -43.12 -13.62
CA CYS A 416 28.27 -42.34 -12.41
C CYS A 416 26.78 -42.05 -12.19
N TYR A 417 26.39 -41.94 -10.92
CA TYR A 417 25.04 -41.62 -10.49
C TYR A 417 25.08 -40.35 -9.62
N GLY A 418 24.21 -39.40 -9.94
CA GLY A 418 24.02 -38.17 -9.18
C GLY A 418 22.62 -38.09 -8.56
N LEU A 419 22.51 -37.57 -7.34
CA LEU A 419 21.23 -37.26 -6.72
C LEU A 419 21.20 -35.80 -6.27
N PHE A 420 20.28 -35.03 -6.81
CA PHE A 420 19.91 -33.71 -6.27
C PHE A 420 18.71 -33.88 -5.34
N TYR A 421 18.84 -33.45 -4.10
CA TYR A 421 17.81 -33.60 -3.09
C TYR A 421 17.59 -32.30 -2.33
N SER A 422 16.36 -31.77 -2.40
CA SER A 422 16.01 -30.48 -1.77
C SER A 422 15.96 -30.52 -0.23
N GLY A 423 16.02 -31.71 0.38
CA GLY A 423 15.99 -31.92 1.82
C GLY A 423 17.36 -32.25 2.42
N TYR A 424 17.40 -32.49 3.73
CA TYR A 424 18.62 -32.83 4.46
C TYR A 424 18.85 -34.34 4.51
N LEU A 425 20.09 -34.78 4.30
CA LEU A 425 20.47 -36.18 4.51
C LEU A 425 20.77 -36.45 5.98
N THR A 426 20.50 -37.69 6.41
CA THR A 426 20.91 -38.16 7.74
C THR A 426 22.37 -38.65 7.70
N PRO A 427 23.12 -38.59 8.82
CA PRO A 427 24.47 -39.14 8.90
C PRO A 427 24.56 -40.61 8.43
N ASN A 428 23.59 -41.43 8.80
CA ASN A 428 23.51 -42.83 8.38
C ASN A 428 23.37 -43.00 6.85
N THR A 429 22.74 -42.04 6.17
CA THR A 429 22.62 -42.05 4.71
C THR A 429 23.95 -41.68 4.05
N LEU A 430 24.68 -40.71 4.61
CA LEU A 430 26.00 -40.31 4.13
C LEU A 430 27.02 -41.46 4.27
N GLU A 431 27.11 -42.09 5.44
CA GLU A 431 27.98 -43.25 5.67
C GLU A 431 27.70 -44.40 4.68
N ARG A 432 26.42 -44.56 4.32
CA ARG A 432 26.00 -45.58 3.34
C ARG A 432 26.45 -45.22 1.92
N ILE A 433 26.35 -43.95 1.52
CA ILE A 433 26.83 -43.48 0.21
C ILE A 433 28.35 -43.69 0.13
N GLU A 434 29.09 -43.33 1.18
CA GLU A 434 30.53 -43.58 1.26
C GLU A 434 30.84 -45.08 1.16
N SER A 435 30.09 -45.92 1.88
CA SER A 435 30.22 -47.38 1.78
C SER A 435 29.88 -47.91 0.38
N ILE A 436 28.97 -47.30 -0.37
CA ILE A 436 28.69 -47.70 -1.76
C ILE A 436 29.87 -47.33 -2.65
N ASN A 437 30.37 -46.10 -2.55
CA ASN A 437 31.52 -45.64 -3.33
C ASN A 437 32.79 -46.44 -3.04
N ALA A 438 33.00 -46.87 -1.80
CA ALA A 438 34.17 -47.67 -1.43
C ALA A 438 34.13 -49.11 -1.97
N ASN A 439 32.94 -49.68 -2.17
CA ASN A 439 32.77 -51.11 -2.50
C ASN A 439 32.36 -51.36 -3.95
N ASN A 440 32.23 -50.33 -4.78
CA ASN A 440 31.79 -50.46 -6.17
C ASN A 440 32.68 -49.60 -7.10
N PRO A 441 32.83 -49.99 -8.37
CA PRO A 441 33.66 -49.25 -9.33
C PRO A 441 33.01 -47.97 -9.87
N PHE A 442 31.74 -47.72 -9.55
CA PHE A 442 30.98 -46.55 -9.99
C PHE A 442 30.89 -45.49 -8.88
N ILE A 443 30.70 -44.24 -9.29
CA ILE A 443 30.64 -43.09 -8.37
C ILE A 443 29.18 -42.70 -8.13
N VAL A 444 28.81 -42.57 -6.85
CA VAL A 444 27.56 -41.99 -6.39
C VAL A 444 27.85 -40.65 -5.74
N GLN A 445 27.36 -39.56 -6.33
CA GLN A 445 27.46 -38.22 -5.78
C GLN A 445 26.08 -37.72 -5.37
N VAL A 446 25.97 -37.12 -4.18
CA VAL A 446 24.70 -36.54 -3.70
C VAL A 446 24.91 -35.09 -3.32
N TRP A 447 23.99 -34.25 -3.76
CA TRP A 447 23.86 -32.85 -3.36
C TRP A 447 22.54 -32.72 -2.61
N ASP A 448 22.65 -32.71 -1.28
CA ASP A 448 21.54 -32.44 -0.39
C ASP A 448 21.28 -30.92 -0.30
N HIS A 449 20.36 -30.52 0.57
CA HIS A 449 20.01 -29.12 0.77
C HIS A 449 21.25 -28.23 0.94
N ASN A 450 22.17 -28.57 1.85
CA ASN A 450 23.37 -27.77 2.10
C ASN A 450 24.31 -27.76 0.88
N GLY A 451 24.47 -28.91 0.22
CA GLY A 451 25.25 -29.02 -1.00
C GLY A 451 24.69 -28.14 -2.14
N LEU A 452 23.37 -28.11 -2.29
CA LEU A 452 22.67 -27.25 -3.25
C LEU A 452 22.82 -25.77 -2.92
N GLU A 453 22.72 -25.37 -1.64
CA GLU A 453 22.95 -23.98 -1.24
C GLU A 453 24.37 -23.52 -1.59
N ILE A 454 25.38 -24.37 -1.37
CA ILE A 454 26.77 -24.09 -1.73
C ILE A 454 26.91 -23.93 -3.26
N LEU A 455 26.26 -24.79 -4.04
CA LEU A 455 26.27 -24.69 -5.50
C LEU A 455 25.58 -23.43 -5.99
N LEU A 456 24.41 -23.09 -5.45
CA LEU A 456 23.66 -21.88 -5.82
C LEU A 456 24.38 -20.60 -5.39
N ALA A 457 25.09 -20.62 -4.26
CA ALA A 457 25.97 -19.53 -3.86
C ALA A 457 27.16 -19.35 -4.82
N ARG A 458 27.66 -20.45 -5.41
CA ARG A 458 28.74 -20.43 -6.40
C ARG A 458 28.26 -19.98 -7.79
N TYR A 459 27.08 -20.41 -8.20
CA TYR A 459 26.51 -20.16 -9.52
C TYR A 459 25.33 -19.19 -9.42
N THR A 460 25.66 -17.91 -9.22
CA THR A 460 24.69 -16.88 -8.90
C THR A 460 23.65 -16.65 -10.00
N ASP A 461 24.00 -16.87 -11.27
CA ASP A 461 23.07 -16.73 -12.40
C ASP A 461 21.90 -17.72 -12.31
N VAL A 462 22.17 -18.93 -11.84
CA VAL A 462 21.13 -19.94 -11.60
C VAL A 462 20.28 -19.52 -10.41
N SER A 463 20.90 -19.07 -9.30
CA SER A 463 20.15 -18.61 -8.13
C SER A 463 19.21 -17.44 -8.43
N ALA A 464 19.65 -16.47 -9.24
CA ALA A 464 18.85 -15.32 -9.64
C ALA A 464 17.62 -15.71 -10.49
N LYS A 465 17.79 -16.71 -11.37
CA LYS A 465 16.71 -17.19 -12.26
C LYS A 465 15.56 -17.85 -11.50
N TYR A 466 15.87 -18.66 -10.48
CA TYR A 466 14.88 -19.50 -9.79
C TYR A 466 14.34 -18.91 -8.49
N PHE A 467 15.10 -18.03 -7.83
CA PHE A 467 14.71 -17.44 -6.54
C PHE A 467 14.42 -15.94 -6.62
N GLY A 468 14.45 -15.35 -7.83
CA GLY A 468 13.96 -13.99 -8.06
C GLY A 468 14.83 -12.88 -7.46
N LEU A 469 16.14 -13.13 -7.38
CA LEU A 469 17.15 -12.14 -7.00
C LEU A 469 17.50 -11.27 -8.22
#